data_AF-A0A8T2UYE5-F1
#
_entry.id   AF-A0A8T2UYE5-F1
#
_cell.length_a   1.000
_cell.length_b   1.000
_cell.length_c   1.000
_cell.angle_alpha   90.00
_cell.angle_beta   90.00
_cell.angle_gamma   90.00
#
_symmetry.space_group_name_H-M   'P 1'
#
loop_
_entity.id
_entity.type
_entity.pdbx_description
1 polymer ?
#
loop_
_entity_poly.entity_id
_entity_poly.type
_entity_poly.pdbx_seq_one_letter_code
_entity_poly.pdbx_strand_id
1 'polypeptide(L)'
;MIPIAVKSLHIYGAPMKIQAAVAWAIAEMLESDPSQQDFFLEEKVVQSLVGLLGESLEDLEKARPPMDMHTLMTSVAAKKAAVAASKEDHIRSIVPKPSESSNGHFKADTHVKPQASLGQGFLNSEANRNIPGKSSDVGKGLSQRELNRRERENASPQLKEELKAAVARALWKLARGNPKACINITETKALLCLATLMEKTTGVLQRNSVMVVMEIASVAEIHIEVRRKAFKMSSPAVKAVVDQLLRLMDKGDPELQVACVKAIGCLSRTFPVSETRLIKLLVKKLEESASDDAIAEEVVAALEKFVCKDNYLHKEHSKAVVEASGVGPLVQIVFLEKGAVQVNAVKALCNIALHSGENEELSKAQPLPALKNFAKTYNFSQQPSLEELVHQAINHLEIYHGRGDRHLPGDSYEFEL
;
A
#
# COMPACT_ATOMS: atom_id res chain seq x y z
N MET A 1 8.00 21.94 -28.96
CA MET A 1 6.89 22.24 -28.03
C MET A 1 7.17 21.81 -26.58
N ILE A 2 7.93 20.74 -26.34
CA ILE A 2 8.30 20.25 -24.99
C ILE A 2 9.09 21.28 -24.13
N PRO A 3 10.00 22.12 -24.68
CA PRO A 3 10.74 23.09 -23.86
C PRO A 3 9.88 24.24 -23.30
N ILE A 4 8.71 24.51 -23.89
CA ILE A 4 7.81 25.58 -23.43
C ILE A 4 6.98 25.09 -22.25
N ALA A 5 6.54 23.82 -22.24
CA ALA A 5 5.86 23.23 -21.09
C ALA A 5 6.78 23.26 -19.85
N VAL A 6 8.05 22.86 -20.00
CA VAL A 6 8.99 22.83 -18.88
C VAL A 6 9.44 24.24 -18.43
N LYS A 7 9.69 25.19 -19.35
CA LYS A 7 10.01 26.59 -18.96
C LYS A 7 8.83 27.36 -18.36
N SER A 8 7.59 26.95 -18.65
CA SER A 8 6.38 27.49 -17.99
C SER A 8 6.16 26.91 -16.59
N LEU A 9 6.89 25.86 -16.22
CA LEU A 9 6.72 25.15 -14.96
C LEU A 9 7.57 25.79 -13.85
N HIS A 10 7.29 27.05 -13.55
CA HIS A 10 7.16 27.40 -12.14
C HIS A 10 5.91 26.69 -11.63
N ILE A 11 5.96 25.36 -11.47
CA ILE A 11 4.86 24.55 -10.92
C ILE A 11 4.30 25.26 -9.68
N TYR A 12 5.18 25.78 -8.83
CA TYR A 12 4.83 26.49 -7.59
C TYR A 12 4.08 27.82 -7.78
N GLY A 13 4.06 28.43 -8.96
CA GLY A 13 3.45 29.73 -9.22
C GLY A 13 2.12 29.69 -9.97
N ALA A 14 1.71 28.55 -10.52
CA ALA A 14 0.51 28.42 -11.34
C ALA A 14 -0.75 28.09 -10.50
N PRO A 15 -1.95 28.49 -10.97
CA PRO A 15 -3.23 28.01 -10.44
C PRO A 15 -3.30 26.48 -10.41
N MET A 16 -3.96 25.91 -9.39
CA MET A 16 -4.04 24.44 -9.20
C MET A 16 -4.57 23.68 -10.40
N LYS A 17 -5.54 24.25 -11.12
CA LYS A 17 -6.08 23.64 -12.36
C LYS A 17 -5.00 23.48 -13.42
N ILE A 18 -4.12 24.47 -13.57
CA ILE A 18 -3.00 24.42 -14.52
C ILE A 18 -1.97 23.40 -14.04
N GLN A 19 -1.65 23.38 -12.74
CA GLN A 19 -0.74 22.38 -12.18
C GLN A 19 -1.23 20.94 -12.41
N ALA A 20 -2.54 20.70 -12.22
CA ALA A 20 -3.15 19.40 -12.42
C ALA A 20 -3.10 18.99 -13.91
N ALA A 21 -3.49 19.90 -14.81
CA ALA A 21 -3.43 19.67 -16.25
C ALA A 21 -2.01 19.38 -16.74
N VAL A 22 -1.03 20.11 -16.22
CA VAL A 22 0.39 19.90 -16.52
C VAL A 22 0.87 18.55 -16.02
N ALA A 23 0.60 18.19 -14.76
CA ALA A 23 1.01 16.90 -14.20
C ALA A 23 0.38 15.74 -14.99
N TRP A 24 -0.89 15.89 -15.38
CA TRP A 24 -1.56 14.92 -16.25
C TRP A 24 -0.89 14.84 -17.63
N ALA A 25 -0.58 15.97 -18.27
CA ALA A 25 0.10 15.99 -19.56
C ALA A 25 1.49 15.33 -19.51
N ILE A 26 2.26 15.53 -18.43
CA ILE A 26 3.53 14.83 -18.21
C ILE A 26 3.28 13.32 -18.15
N ALA A 27 2.27 12.87 -17.41
CA ALA A 27 1.94 11.45 -17.32
C ALA A 27 1.56 10.85 -18.69
N GLU A 28 0.76 11.55 -19.50
CA GLU A 28 0.36 11.07 -20.83
C GLU A 28 1.52 11.06 -21.83
N MET A 29 2.41 12.05 -21.78
CA MET A 29 3.63 12.06 -22.58
C MET A 29 4.53 10.87 -22.24
N LEU A 30 4.68 10.57 -20.95
CA LEU A 30 5.49 9.43 -20.50
C LEU A 30 4.84 8.07 -20.77
N GLU A 31 3.51 8.02 -20.80
CA GLU A 31 2.78 6.81 -21.21
C GLU A 31 2.97 6.55 -22.72
N SER A 32 2.99 7.61 -23.52
CA SER A 32 3.17 7.53 -24.97
C SER A 32 4.62 7.27 -25.38
N ASP A 33 5.57 7.91 -24.70
CA ASP A 33 7.00 7.80 -24.97
C ASP A 33 7.81 7.76 -23.65
N PRO A 34 8.07 6.55 -23.12
CA PRO A 34 8.91 6.37 -21.93
C PRO A 34 10.35 6.87 -22.09
N SER A 35 10.86 7.06 -23.32
CA SER A 35 12.22 7.57 -23.52
C SER A 35 12.40 9.02 -23.05
N GLN A 36 11.30 9.76 -22.88
CA GLN A 36 11.32 11.14 -22.39
C GLN A 36 11.56 11.26 -20.87
N GLN A 37 11.56 10.14 -20.12
CA GLN A 37 11.74 10.16 -18.67
C GLN A 37 13.00 10.94 -18.26
N ASP A 38 14.14 10.67 -18.90
CA ASP A 38 15.43 11.28 -18.55
C ASP A 38 15.42 12.81 -18.79
N PHE A 39 14.73 13.29 -19.82
CA PHE A 39 14.57 14.72 -20.08
C PHE A 39 13.84 15.43 -18.93
N PHE A 40 12.76 14.83 -18.40
CA PHE A 40 12.04 15.41 -17.25
C PHE A 40 12.86 15.35 -15.95
N LEU A 41 13.78 14.39 -15.81
CA LEU A 41 14.67 14.30 -14.65
C LEU A 41 15.71 15.44 -14.63
N GLU A 42 16.28 15.77 -15.78
CA GLU A 42 17.23 16.90 -15.92
C GLU A 42 16.61 18.23 -15.49
N GLU A 43 15.32 18.39 -15.77
CA GLU A 43 14.56 19.61 -15.52
C GLU A 43 13.95 19.69 -14.10
N LYS A 44 14.40 18.84 -13.17
CA LYS A 44 13.98 18.85 -11.74
C LYS A 44 12.46 18.75 -11.54
N VAL A 45 11.79 18.06 -12.46
CA VAL A 45 10.33 17.86 -12.40
C VAL A 45 9.94 17.05 -11.17
N VAL A 46 10.75 16.06 -10.77
CA VAL A 46 10.50 15.23 -9.58
C VAL A 46 10.40 16.08 -8.32
N GLN A 47 11.33 17.00 -8.06
CA GLN A 47 11.28 17.85 -6.86
C GLN A 47 10.05 18.77 -6.87
N SER A 48 9.64 19.23 -8.05
CA SER A 48 8.46 20.08 -8.21
C SER A 48 7.16 19.32 -7.98
N LEU A 49 7.05 18.10 -8.52
CA LEU A 49 5.91 17.20 -8.30
C LEU A 49 5.80 16.78 -6.83
N VAL A 50 6.91 16.42 -6.18
CA VAL A 50 6.90 16.04 -4.75
C VAL A 50 6.52 17.22 -3.87
N GLY A 51 6.93 18.44 -4.21
CA GLY A 51 6.51 19.63 -3.48
C GLY A 51 4.99 19.83 -3.50
N LEU A 52 4.35 19.67 -4.66
CA LEU A 52 2.89 19.72 -4.77
C LEU A 52 2.18 18.66 -3.91
N LEU A 53 2.78 17.48 -3.82
CA LEU A 53 2.29 16.37 -3.00
C LEU A 53 2.35 16.71 -1.51
N GLY A 54 3.47 17.30 -1.08
CA GLY A 54 3.78 17.62 0.33
C GLY A 54 3.08 18.88 0.87
N GLU A 55 3.02 19.97 0.10
CA GLU A 55 2.32 21.21 0.53
C GLU A 55 0.83 20.94 0.80
N SER A 56 0.23 20.05 0.02
CA SER A 56 -1.17 19.66 0.18
C SER A 56 -1.38 18.60 1.29
N LEU A 57 -0.31 18.11 1.93
CA LEU A 57 -0.37 17.19 3.06
C LEU A 57 -0.63 17.95 4.37
N GLU A 58 -0.07 19.15 4.51
CA GLU A 58 -0.39 20.06 5.62
C GLU A 58 -1.89 20.35 5.69
N ASP A 59 -2.56 20.44 4.53
CA ASP A 59 -4.01 20.64 4.44
C ASP A 59 -4.81 19.41 4.91
N LEU A 60 -4.31 18.19 4.65
CA LEU A 60 -4.93 16.95 5.16
C LEU A 60 -4.78 16.82 6.68
N GLU A 61 -3.73 17.41 7.26
CA GLU A 61 -3.54 17.48 8.70
C GLU A 61 -4.36 18.61 9.35
N LYS A 62 -4.47 19.77 8.68
CA LYS A 62 -5.29 20.92 9.12
C LYS A 62 -6.80 20.71 8.98
N ALA A 63 -7.24 19.89 8.03
CA ALA A 63 -8.65 19.50 7.90
C ALA A 63 -9.13 18.56 9.02
N ARG A 64 -8.22 18.10 9.89
CA ARG A 64 -8.57 17.43 11.13
C ARG A 64 -9.16 18.48 12.08
N PRO A 65 -10.40 18.33 12.58
CA PRO A 65 -10.91 19.25 13.59
C PRO A 65 -9.94 19.24 14.78
N PRO A 66 -9.56 20.41 15.34
CA PRO A 66 -8.77 20.44 16.55
C PRO A 66 -9.55 19.70 17.62
N MET A 67 -9.06 18.53 18.01
CA MET A 67 -9.63 17.80 19.13
C MET A 67 -9.27 18.59 20.38
N ASP A 68 -10.24 19.34 20.90
CA ASP A 68 -10.11 19.97 22.20
C ASP A 68 -9.88 18.88 23.26
N MET A 69 -9.10 19.20 24.29
CA MET A 69 -8.75 18.31 25.41
C MET A 69 -10.01 17.71 26.05
N HIS A 70 -11.12 18.44 26.00
CA HIS A 70 -12.44 18.00 26.43
C HIS A 70 -12.96 16.81 25.60
N THR A 71 -12.82 16.81 24.27
CA THR A 71 -13.27 15.70 23.40
C THR A 71 -12.42 14.45 23.61
N LEU A 72 -11.12 14.61 23.85
CA LEU A 72 -10.23 13.50 24.23
C LEU A 72 -10.65 12.90 25.58
N MET A 73 -10.87 13.73 26.62
CA MET A 73 -11.37 13.27 27.91
C MET A 73 -12.73 12.59 27.81
N THR A 74 -13.63 13.11 26.98
CA THR A 74 -14.98 12.54 26.79
C THR A 74 -14.91 11.20 26.04
N SER A 75 -14.03 11.05 25.05
CA SER A 75 -13.82 9.79 24.32
C SER A 75 -13.11 8.72 25.16
N VAL A 76 -12.20 9.13 26.05
CA VAL A 76 -11.53 8.24 27.02
C VAL A 76 -12.51 7.82 28.11
N ALA A 77 -13.38 8.73 28.56
CA ALA A 77 -14.46 8.41 29.50
C ALA A 77 -15.51 7.47 28.89
N ALA A 78 -15.89 7.69 27.62
CA ALA A 78 -16.80 6.81 26.89
C ALA A 78 -16.20 5.42 26.66
N LYS A 79 -14.89 5.32 26.35
CA LYS A 79 -14.19 4.03 26.26
C LYS A 79 -14.06 3.34 27.61
N LYS A 80 -13.81 4.07 28.71
CA LYS A 80 -13.82 3.50 30.07
C LYS A 80 -15.21 3.03 30.49
N ALA A 81 -16.27 3.74 30.12
CA ALA A 81 -17.64 3.35 30.40
C ALA A 81 -18.07 2.10 29.62
N ALA A 82 -17.67 1.97 28.35
CA ALA A 82 -17.93 0.78 27.55
C ALA A 82 -17.19 -0.47 28.08
N VAL A 83 -15.97 -0.30 28.60
CA VAL A 83 -15.20 -1.39 29.22
C VAL A 83 -15.75 -1.77 30.61
N ALA A 84 -16.35 -0.81 31.33
CA ALA A 84 -17.03 -1.08 32.60
C ALA A 84 -18.38 -1.80 32.39
N ALA A 85 -19.17 -1.38 31.39
CA ALA A 85 -20.46 -2.00 31.07
C ALA A 85 -20.33 -3.45 30.59
N SER A 86 -19.22 -3.81 29.94
CA SER A 86 -18.97 -5.18 29.48
C SER A 86 -18.60 -6.17 30.61
N LYS A 87 -18.43 -5.69 31.86
CA LYS A 87 -18.07 -6.52 33.03
C LYS A 87 -19.22 -6.76 34.03
N GLU A 88 -20.40 -6.16 33.85
CA GLU A 88 -21.52 -6.31 34.81
C GLU A 88 -22.72 -7.12 34.30
N ASP A 89 -22.77 -7.52 33.03
CA ASP A 89 -23.90 -8.28 32.44
C ASP A 89 -23.87 -9.80 32.70
N HIS A 90 -23.42 -10.24 33.87
CA HIS A 90 -23.57 -11.66 34.27
C HIS A 90 -24.29 -11.94 35.58
N ILE A 91 -24.81 -10.94 36.30
CA ILE A 91 -25.63 -11.20 37.50
C ILE A 91 -26.78 -10.17 37.62
N ARG A 92 -27.91 -10.44 36.94
CA ARG A 92 -29.30 -10.41 37.48
C ARG A 92 -30.37 -10.14 36.40
N SER A 93 -30.99 -11.24 35.99
CA SER A 93 -32.43 -11.29 35.68
C SER A 93 -33.23 -11.12 36.98
N ILE A 94 -34.33 -10.34 36.96
CA ILE A 94 -35.68 -10.58 37.54
C ILE A 94 -36.51 -9.25 37.54
N VAL A 95 -37.41 -9.08 36.53
CA VAL A 95 -38.89 -8.73 36.58
C VAL A 95 -39.33 -7.35 37.23
N PRO A 96 -40.49 -6.69 36.90
CA PRO A 96 -40.53 -5.39 36.17
C PRO A 96 -41.28 -4.21 36.88
N LYS A 97 -41.29 -3.02 36.22
CA LYS A 97 -42.15 -1.78 36.27
C LYS A 97 -43.27 -1.64 37.35
N PRO A 98 -43.65 -0.42 37.85
CA PRO A 98 -44.23 0.66 37.01
C PRO A 98 -44.18 2.16 37.51
N SER A 99 -44.60 3.04 36.58
CA SER A 99 -45.24 4.40 36.62
C SER A 99 -45.34 5.30 37.88
N GLU A 100 -45.09 6.62 37.70
CA GLU A 100 -46.00 7.81 37.85
C GLU A 100 -45.18 9.11 38.03
N SER A 101 -45.40 10.16 37.22
CA SER A 101 -46.11 11.45 37.52
C SER A 101 -45.43 12.29 38.64
N SER A 102 -45.23 13.61 38.60
CA SER A 102 -45.99 14.74 38.04
C SER A 102 -45.25 16.08 38.27
N ASN A 103 -45.66 17.12 37.52
CA ASN A 103 -45.57 18.59 37.76
C ASN A 103 -44.19 19.26 37.72
N GLY A 104 -43.92 20.34 36.95
CA GLY A 104 -44.68 21.54 36.53
C GLY A 104 -43.78 22.74 36.89
N HIS A 105 -43.50 23.79 36.11
CA HIS A 105 -44.37 24.79 35.48
C HIS A 105 -43.50 25.88 34.78
N PHE A 106 -43.95 26.37 33.60
CA PHE A 106 -43.93 27.79 33.11
C PHE A 106 -42.58 28.47 32.74
N LYS A 107 -42.41 29.22 31.63
CA LYS A 107 -43.30 30.00 30.75
C LYS A 107 -42.86 29.99 29.27
N ALA A 108 -43.85 30.16 28.41
CA ALA A 108 -43.78 30.50 27.00
C ALA A 108 -43.38 31.98 26.78
N ASP A 109 -42.85 32.30 25.59
CA ASP A 109 -43.45 33.32 24.73
C ASP A 109 -43.06 33.12 23.27
N THR A 110 -44.08 33.32 22.44
CA THR A 110 -44.20 33.14 20.99
C THR A 110 -43.70 34.34 20.20
N HIS A 111 -43.17 34.15 18.99
CA HIS A 111 -43.79 34.69 17.75
C HIS A 111 -43.07 34.20 16.48
N VAL A 112 -43.88 33.96 15.44
CA VAL A 112 -43.57 33.23 14.20
C VAL A 112 -43.91 34.13 12.98
N LYS A 113 -42.94 34.25 12.05
CA LYS A 113 -43.01 34.41 10.56
C LYS A 113 -43.67 35.67 9.95
N PRO A 114 -43.61 35.94 8.60
CA PRO A 114 -43.02 35.17 7.46
C PRO A 114 -42.19 35.96 6.37
N GLN A 115 -41.31 35.22 5.67
CA GLN A 115 -41.24 34.96 4.20
C GLN A 115 -41.38 36.07 3.10
N ALA A 116 -40.39 36.20 2.20
CA ALA A 116 -40.44 36.32 0.70
C ALA A 116 -39.02 36.69 0.16
N SER A 117 -38.31 35.96 -0.72
CA SER A 117 -38.48 35.59 -2.15
C SER A 117 -38.23 36.71 -3.21
N LEU A 118 -37.17 36.48 -4.02
CA LEU A 118 -36.96 36.78 -5.46
C LEU A 118 -36.85 38.24 -5.97
N GLY A 119 -35.84 38.49 -6.83
CA GLY A 119 -35.90 39.57 -7.83
C GLY A 119 -34.56 40.14 -8.31
N GLN A 120 -34.20 39.83 -9.56
CA GLN A 120 -33.12 40.42 -10.37
C GLN A 120 -33.27 41.94 -10.60
N GLY A 121 -32.16 42.61 -10.94
CA GLY A 121 -32.20 43.92 -11.60
C GLY A 121 -30.85 44.61 -11.75
N PHE A 122 -30.23 44.45 -12.92
CA PHE A 122 -29.17 45.32 -13.44
C PHE A 122 -29.65 46.77 -13.51
N LEU A 123 -28.80 47.76 -13.18
CA LEU A 123 -28.63 49.00 -13.96
C LEU A 123 -27.27 49.66 -13.67
N ASN A 124 -26.56 49.97 -14.75
CA ASN A 124 -25.42 50.88 -14.80
C ASN A 124 -25.84 52.32 -14.42
N SER A 125 -24.97 53.06 -13.75
CA SER A 125 -24.91 54.51 -13.94
C SER A 125 -23.51 55.04 -13.60
N GLU A 126 -22.87 55.62 -14.62
CA GLU A 126 -21.66 56.42 -14.53
C GLU A 126 -21.95 57.72 -13.77
N ALA A 127 -21.13 58.03 -12.77
CA ALA A 127 -21.02 59.39 -12.26
C ALA A 127 -19.60 59.65 -11.76
N ASN A 128 -18.83 60.25 -12.66
CA ASN A 128 -17.51 60.82 -12.44
C ASN A 128 -17.62 62.08 -11.55
N ARG A 129 -16.98 62.10 -10.37
CA ARG A 129 -16.64 63.34 -9.65
C ARG A 129 -15.29 63.20 -8.94
N ASN A 130 -14.29 63.88 -9.51
CA ASN A 130 -13.00 64.19 -8.90
C ASN A 130 -13.15 65.24 -7.79
N ILE A 131 -12.66 64.97 -6.58
CA ILE A 131 -12.16 65.97 -5.61
C ILE A 131 -10.95 65.36 -4.86
N PRO A 132 -9.86 66.12 -4.57
CA PRO A 132 -8.52 65.58 -4.32
C PRO A 132 -8.15 65.44 -2.85
N GLY A 133 -7.17 64.57 -2.59
CA GLY A 133 -6.23 64.69 -1.47
C GLY A 133 -6.57 63.94 -0.18
N LYS A 134 -5.97 62.77 0.00
CA LYS A 134 -5.29 62.39 1.25
C LYS A 134 -4.42 61.15 1.04
N SER A 135 -3.13 61.36 1.18
CA SER A 135 -2.13 60.32 1.38
C SER A 135 -2.41 59.56 2.67
N SER A 136 -2.76 58.29 2.57
CA SER A 136 -2.67 57.35 3.68
C SER A 136 -2.63 55.92 3.13
N ASP A 137 -1.63 55.19 3.61
CA ASP A 137 -1.38 53.76 3.46
C ASP A 137 -1.17 53.22 2.05
N VAL A 138 0.12 53.02 1.73
CA VAL A 138 0.57 51.96 0.84
C VAL A 138 0.06 50.64 1.42
N GLY A 139 -1.14 50.23 1.00
CA GLY A 139 -1.58 48.85 1.15
C GLY A 139 -0.51 47.98 0.51
N LYS A 140 0.26 47.26 1.33
CA LYS A 140 1.16 46.21 0.85
C LYS A 140 0.28 45.22 0.09
N GLY A 141 0.26 45.35 -1.24
CA GLY A 141 -0.34 44.36 -2.11
C GLY A 141 0.21 43.00 -1.73
N LEU A 142 -0.68 42.02 -1.53
CA LEU A 142 -0.27 40.66 -1.25
C LEU A 142 0.66 40.23 -2.38
N SER A 143 1.83 39.69 -2.04
CA SER A 143 2.72 39.10 -3.04
C SER A 143 1.95 38.06 -3.85
N GLN A 144 2.25 37.91 -5.14
CA GLN A 144 1.66 36.87 -5.99
C GLN A 144 1.73 35.48 -5.34
N ARG A 145 2.79 35.23 -4.55
CA ARG A 145 2.95 34.01 -3.75
C ARG A 145 1.89 33.84 -2.65
N GLU A 146 1.50 34.94 -2.00
CA GLU A 146 0.52 34.97 -0.92
C GLU A 146 -0.91 34.84 -1.46
N LEU A 147 -1.17 35.43 -2.64
CA LEU A 147 -2.43 35.25 -3.39
C LEU A 147 -2.58 33.79 -3.84
N ASN A 148 -1.55 33.23 -4.47
CA ASN A 148 -1.54 31.83 -4.88
C ASN A 148 -1.69 30.88 -3.67
N ARG A 149 -1.12 31.22 -2.51
CA ARG A 149 -1.29 30.42 -1.27
C ARG A 149 -2.75 30.44 -0.81
N ARG A 150 -3.39 31.62 -0.79
CA ARG A 150 -4.82 31.75 -0.42
C ARG A 150 -5.75 31.07 -1.41
N GLU A 151 -5.48 31.15 -2.71
CA GLU A 151 -6.24 30.44 -3.74
C GLU A 151 -6.18 28.92 -3.55
N ARG A 152 -5.02 28.39 -3.11
CA ARG A 152 -4.88 26.96 -2.76
C ARG A 152 -5.55 26.59 -1.45
N GLU A 153 -5.39 27.41 -0.41
CA GLU A 153 -6.05 27.20 0.88
C GLU A 153 -7.58 27.13 0.68
N ASN A 154 -8.12 28.01 -0.17
CA ASN A 154 -9.56 28.11 -0.49
C ASN A 154 -10.04 27.16 -1.61
N ALA A 155 -9.14 26.39 -2.25
CA ALA A 155 -9.52 25.47 -3.31
C ALA A 155 -10.39 24.33 -2.79
N SER A 156 -11.31 23.84 -3.63
CA SER A 156 -12.19 22.73 -3.25
C SER A 156 -11.38 21.46 -2.93
N PRO A 157 -11.83 20.63 -1.97
CA PRO A 157 -11.18 19.35 -1.67
C PRO A 157 -11.01 18.46 -2.91
N GLN A 158 -11.99 18.49 -3.82
CA GLN A 158 -11.96 17.73 -5.07
C GLN A 158 -10.82 18.18 -6.00
N LEU A 159 -10.57 19.49 -6.13
CA LEU A 159 -9.47 19.99 -6.96
C LEU A 159 -8.10 19.66 -6.33
N LYS A 160 -8.01 19.66 -5.00
CA LYS A 160 -6.80 19.21 -4.28
C LYS A 160 -6.53 17.73 -4.52
N GLU A 161 -7.57 16.91 -4.49
CA GLU A 161 -7.46 15.48 -4.77
C GLU A 161 -7.10 15.19 -6.23
N GLU A 162 -7.74 15.88 -7.19
CA GLU A 162 -7.45 15.78 -8.62
C GLU A 162 -5.99 16.13 -8.93
N LEU A 163 -5.50 17.24 -8.36
CA LEU A 163 -4.09 17.64 -8.48
C LEU A 163 -3.17 16.53 -7.96
N LYS A 164 -3.43 15.99 -6.76
CA LYS A 164 -2.63 14.91 -6.18
C LYS A 164 -2.68 13.65 -7.03
N ALA A 165 -3.84 13.30 -7.58
CA ALA A 165 -4.00 12.13 -8.42
C ALA A 165 -3.18 12.25 -9.71
N ALA A 166 -3.20 13.43 -10.34
CA ALA A 166 -2.39 13.74 -11.51
C ALA A 166 -0.88 13.71 -11.20
N VAL A 167 -0.47 14.31 -10.07
CA VAL A 167 0.93 14.29 -9.60
C VAL A 167 1.40 12.87 -9.31
N ALA A 168 0.62 12.06 -8.59
CA ALA A 168 0.95 10.67 -8.30
C ALA A 168 1.04 9.83 -9.58
N ARG A 169 0.16 10.07 -10.57
CA ARG A 169 0.23 9.43 -11.89
C ARG A 169 1.53 9.81 -12.61
N ALA A 170 1.92 11.08 -12.63
CA ALA A 170 3.16 11.52 -13.25
C ALA A 170 4.40 10.87 -12.58
N LEU A 171 4.43 10.85 -11.24
CA LEU A 171 5.50 10.17 -10.49
C LEU A 171 5.55 8.67 -10.79
N TRP A 172 4.39 8.03 -10.94
CA TRP A 172 4.30 6.61 -11.29
C TRP A 172 4.93 6.37 -12.67
N LYS A 173 4.54 7.15 -13.68
CA LYS A 173 5.09 7.01 -15.04
C LYS A 173 6.58 7.37 -15.11
N LEU A 174 7.06 8.30 -14.28
CA LEU A 174 8.48 8.59 -14.16
C LEU A 174 9.28 7.43 -13.53
N ALA A 175 8.74 6.79 -12.50
CA ALA A 175 9.43 5.72 -11.77
C ALA A 175 9.54 4.42 -12.59
N ARG A 176 8.57 4.15 -13.47
CA ARG A 176 8.46 2.90 -14.21
C ARG A 176 9.74 2.58 -14.99
N GLY A 177 10.46 1.55 -14.56
CA GLY A 177 11.67 1.06 -15.22
C GLY A 177 12.88 2.00 -15.17
N ASN A 178 12.84 3.11 -14.41
CA ASN A 178 13.90 4.11 -14.42
C ASN A 178 14.60 4.24 -13.04
N PRO A 179 15.81 3.68 -12.89
CA PRO A 179 16.57 3.75 -11.64
C PRO A 179 16.86 5.16 -11.15
N LYS A 180 17.18 6.10 -12.06
CA LYS A 180 17.49 7.49 -11.70
C LYS A 180 16.25 8.20 -11.15
N ALA A 181 15.10 7.99 -11.79
CA ALA A 181 13.83 8.53 -11.32
C ALA A 181 13.47 7.99 -9.92
N CYS A 182 13.58 6.68 -9.71
CA CYS A 182 13.32 6.05 -8.40
C CYS A 182 14.20 6.63 -7.30
N ILE A 183 15.50 6.81 -7.56
CA ILE A 183 16.42 7.43 -6.60
C ILE A 183 15.99 8.88 -6.32
N ASN A 184 15.76 9.69 -7.36
CA ASN A 184 15.33 11.09 -7.20
C ASN A 184 14.01 11.21 -6.42
N ILE A 185 13.06 10.30 -6.63
CA ILE A 185 11.79 10.30 -5.89
C ILE A 185 12.05 9.95 -4.42
N THR A 186 12.85 8.92 -4.14
CA THR A 186 13.06 8.41 -2.77
C THR A 186 13.99 9.27 -1.91
N GLU A 187 14.87 10.07 -2.52
CA GLU A 187 15.73 11.05 -1.82
C GLU A 187 14.94 12.26 -1.30
N THR A 188 13.67 12.40 -1.69
CA THR A 188 12.78 13.47 -1.24
C THR A 188 11.83 12.99 -0.13
N LYS A 189 10.89 13.85 0.30
CA LYS A 189 9.81 13.47 1.22
C LYS A 189 8.69 12.64 0.57
N ALA A 190 8.86 12.18 -0.67
CA ALA A 190 7.82 11.49 -1.43
C ALA A 190 7.29 10.24 -0.73
N LEU A 191 8.16 9.37 -0.19
CA LEU A 191 7.72 8.13 0.47
C LEU A 191 6.78 8.38 1.66
N LEU A 192 7.05 9.42 2.46
CA LEU A 192 6.18 9.80 3.57
C LEU A 192 4.81 10.32 3.09
N CYS A 193 4.82 11.12 2.02
CA CYS A 193 3.60 11.61 1.40
C CYS A 193 2.78 10.45 0.82
N LEU A 194 3.43 9.54 0.08
CA LEU A 194 2.81 8.37 -0.52
C LEU A 194 2.20 7.44 0.55
N ALA A 195 2.91 7.16 1.64
CA ALA A 195 2.37 6.40 2.76
C ALA A 195 1.11 7.04 3.33
N THR A 196 1.14 8.36 3.53
CA THR A 196 -0.01 9.10 4.05
C THR A 196 -1.20 9.08 3.08
N LEU A 197 -0.95 9.15 1.77
CA LEU A 197 -2.00 9.08 0.75
C LEU A 197 -2.59 7.66 0.67
N MET A 198 -1.76 6.63 0.72
CA MET A 198 -2.21 5.24 0.79
C MET A 198 -3.11 4.99 2.01
N GLU A 199 -2.82 5.63 3.14
CA GLU A 199 -3.61 5.56 4.37
C GLU A 199 -4.94 6.30 4.28
N LYS A 200 -4.92 7.57 3.85
CA LYS A 200 -6.04 8.51 4.03
C LYS A 200 -6.98 8.63 2.84
N THR A 201 -6.60 8.12 1.67
CA THR A 201 -7.36 8.31 0.42
C THR A 201 -7.86 6.97 -0.11
N THR A 202 -8.84 7.00 -1.02
CA THR A 202 -9.37 5.83 -1.73
C THR A 202 -9.46 6.12 -3.23
N GLY A 203 -9.76 5.12 -4.04
CA GLY A 203 -9.92 5.29 -5.49
C GLY A 203 -8.61 5.65 -6.21
N VAL A 204 -8.70 6.55 -7.19
CA VAL A 204 -7.61 6.83 -8.16
C VAL A 204 -6.33 7.31 -7.48
N LEU A 205 -6.44 8.16 -6.46
CA LEU A 205 -5.27 8.70 -5.77
C LEU A 205 -4.54 7.63 -4.95
N GLN A 206 -5.29 6.80 -4.21
CA GLN A 206 -4.71 5.67 -3.48
C GLN A 206 -4.01 4.71 -4.43
N ARG A 207 -4.69 4.35 -5.52
CA ARG A 207 -4.14 3.49 -6.57
C ARG A 207 -2.86 4.05 -7.17
N ASN A 208 -2.87 5.29 -7.64
CA ASN A 208 -1.66 5.89 -8.20
C ASN A 208 -0.51 5.90 -7.17
N SER A 209 -0.80 6.14 -5.89
CA SER A 209 0.20 6.11 -4.83
C SER A 209 0.80 4.71 -4.63
N VAL A 210 -0.02 3.67 -4.64
CA VAL A 210 0.44 2.26 -4.59
C VAL A 210 1.28 1.92 -5.82
N MET A 211 0.85 2.35 -7.02
CA MET A 211 1.58 2.09 -8.26
C MET A 211 2.97 2.74 -8.28
N VAL A 212 3.12 3.97 -7.74
CA VAL A 212 4.44 4.59 -7.57
C VAL A 212 5.34 3.68 -6.73
N VAL A 213 4.86 3.23 -5.58
CA VAL A 213 5.64 2.38 -4.66
C VAL A 213 5.99 1.03 -5.31
N MET A 214 5.03 0.42 -6.02
CA MET A 214 5.25 -0.84 -6.74
C MET A 214 6.33 -0.71 -7.82
N GLU A 215 6.36 0.39 -8.59
CA GLU A 215 7.40 0.58 -9.61
C GLU A 215 8.78 0.76 -8.98
N ILE A 216 8.88 1.57 -7.92
CA ILE A 216 10.15 1.76 -7.20
C ILE A 216 10.62 0.41 -6.63
N ALA A 217 9.72 -0.39 -6.06
CA ALA A 217 10.04 -1.73 -5.58
C ALA A 217 10.51 -2.66 -6.70
N SER A 218 9.82 -2.65 -7.85
CA SER A 218 10.16 -3.46 -9.03
C SER A 218 11.56 -3.11 -9.57
N VAL A 219 11.88 -1.81 -9.65
CA VAL A 219 13.22 -1.36 -10.05
C VAL A 219 14.27 -1.73 -9.00
N ALA A 220 13.92 -1.63 -7.71
CA ALA A 220 14.79 -2.02 -6.60
C ALA A 220 15.09 -3.53 -6.57
N GLU A 221 14.20 -4.38 -7.11
CA GLU A 221 14.45 -5.81 -7.24
C GLU A 221 15.68 -6.07 -8.11
N ILE A 222 15.78 -5.40 -9.27
CA ILE A 222 16.85 -5.61 -10.24
C ILE A 222 18.09 -4.78 -9.87
N HIS A 223 17.90 -3.49 -9.54
CA HIS A 223 19.00 -2.55 -9.34
C HIS A 223 19.43 -2.45 -7.87
N ILE A 224 20.62 -2.97 -7.56
CA ILE A 224 21.19 -2.93 -6.21
C ILE A 224 21.35 -1.51 -5.64
N GLU A 225 21.65 -0.52 -6.49
CA GLU A 225 21.79 0.87 -6.04
C GLU A 225 20.46 1.43 -5.55
N VAL A 226 19.38 1.24 -6.32
CA VAL A 226 18.03 1.66 -5.94
C VAL A 226 17.61 0.92 -4.67
N ARG A 227 17.85 -0.38 -4.58
CA ARG A 227 17.58 -1.18 -3.37
C ARG A 227 18.22 -0.57 -2.11
N ARG A 228 19.50 -0.19 -2.20
CA ARG A 228 20.27 0.35 -1.06
C ARG A 228 19.88 1.79 -0.72
N LYS A 229 19.53 2.62 -1.71
CA LYS A 229 19.19 4.03 -1.53
C LYS A 229 17.72 4.25 -1.17
N ALA A 230 16.80 3.61 -1.89
CA ALA A 230 15.36 3.85 -1.79
C ALA A 230 14.71 3.15 -0.58
N PHE A 231 15.10 1.91 -0.28
CA PHE A 231 14.42 1.05 0.71
C PHE A 231 15.30 0.71 1.90
N LYS A 232 15.80 1.74 2.58
CA LYS A 232 16.45 1.54 3.88
C LYS A 232 15.39 1.28 4.95
N MET A 233 15.17 0.02 5.32
CA MET A 233 14.17 -0.41 6.31
C MET A 233 14.33 0.21 7.72
N SER A 234 15.46 0.88 8.00
CA SER A 234 15.63 1.69 9.22
C SER A 234 14.87 3.02 9.16
N SER A 235 14.46 3.48 7.98
CA SER A 235 13.77 4.75 7.77
C SER A 235 12.31 4.68 8.20
N PRO A 236 11.81 5.63 9.03
CA PRO A 236 10.40 5.70 9.39
C PRO A 236 9.46 5.80 8.17
N ALA A 237 9.88 6.50 7.11
CA ALA A 237 9.08 6.64 5.89
C ALA A 237 8.89 5.29 5.17
N VAL A 238 9.97 4.48 5.09
CA VAL A 238 9.91 3.16 4.46
C VAL A 238 9.04 2.21 5.29
N LYS A 239 9.18 2.22 6.62
CA LYS A 239 8.31 1.44 7.52
C LYS A 239 6.83 1.80 7.33
N ALA A 240 6.52 3.09 7.29
CA ALA A 240 5.16 3.56 7.04
C ALA A 240 4.62 3.06 5.68
N VAL A 241 5.42 3.12 4.62
CA VAL A 241 5.04 2.57 3.30
C VAL A 241 4.74 1.06 3.41
N VAL A 242 5.62 0.29 4.04
CA VAL A 242 5.44 -1.16 4.20
C VAL A 242 4.18 -1.47 5.02
N ASP A 243 3.94 -0.77 6.13
CA ASP A 243 2.73 -0.95 6.93
C ASP A 243 1.47 -0.70 6.11
N GLN A 244 1.48 0.31 5.23
CA GLN A 244 0.36 0.56 4.32
C GLN A 244 0.22 -0.50 3.23
N LEU A 245 1.32 -1.01 2.67
CA LEU A 245 1.27 -2.13 1.72
C LEU A 245 0.64 -3.37 2.37
N LEU A 246 1.00 -3.70 3.61
CA LEU A 246 0.41 -4.84 4.31
C LEU A 246 -1.06 -4.67 4.65
N ARG A 247 -1.46 -3.45 5.05
CA ARG A 247 -2.87 -3.13 5.30
C ARG A 247 -3.69 -3.26 4.01
N LEU A 248 -3.19 -2.77 2.88
CA LEU A 248 -3.88 -2.83 1.60
C LEU A 248 -3.85 -4.22 0.95
N MET A 249 -2.79 -4.99 1.19
CA MET A 249 -2.76 -6.40 0.84
C MET A 249 -3.86 -7.20 1.56
N ASP A 250 -4.21 -6.81 2.80
CA ASP A 250 -5.28 -7.47 3.55
C ASP A 250 -6.69 -6.97 3.20
N LYS A 251 -6.86 -5.66 3.00
CA LYS A 251 -8.19 -4.99 2.94
C LYS A 251 -8.47 -4.21 1.66
N GLY A 252 -7.50 -4.14 0.74
CA GLY A 252 -7.64 -3.43 -0.53
C GLY A 252 -8.55 -4.17 -1.50
N ASP A 253 -8.90 -3.49 -2.60
CA ASP A 253 -9.51 -4.17 -3.75
C ASP A 253 -8.50 -5.12 -4.43
N PRO A 254 -8.95 -6.08 -5.25
CA PRO A 254 -8.07 -7.09 -5.84
C PRO A 254 -6.88 -6.52 -6.61
N GLU A 255 -7.09 -5.41 -7.32
CA GLU A 255 -6.05 -4.79 -8.13
C GLU A 255 -4.96 -4.13 -7.27
N LEU A 256 -5.36 -3.44 -6.18
CA LEU A 256 -4.44 -2.93 -5.19
C LEU A 256 -3.73 -4.07 -4.45
N GLN A 257 -4.43 -5.17 -4.16
CA GLN A 257 -3.83 -6.35 -3.52
C GLN A 257 -2.71 -6.92 -4.38
N VAL A 258 -2.95 -7.17 -5.67
CA VAL A 258 -1.91 -7.62 -6.62
C VAL A 258 -0.72 -6.67 -6.62
N ALA A 259 -0.96 -5.35 -6.74
CA ALA A 259 0.13 -4.37 -6.73
C ALA A 259 0.91 -4.35 -5.40
N CYS A 260 0.23 -4.53 -4.26
CA CYS A 260 0.87 -4.59 -2.94
C CYS A 260 1.69 -5.87 -2.77
N VAL A 261 1.14 -7.03 -3.13
CA VAL A 261 1.86 -8.32 -3.07
C VAL A 261 3.11 -8.26 -3.94
N LYS A 262 2.98 -7.74 -5.16
CA LYS A 262 4.11 -7.53 -6.08
C LYS A 262 5.19 -6.67 -5.45
N ALA A 263 4.81 -5.51 -4.90
CA ALA A 263 5.75 -4.62 -4.23
C ALA A 263 6.48 -5.32 -3.07
N ILE A 264 5.77 -6.08 -2.24
CA ILE A 264 6.36 -6.86 -1.14
C ILE A 264 7.32 -7.94 -1.67
N GLY A 265 6.93 -8.69 -2.72
CA GLY A 265 7.78 -9.69 -3.35
C GLY A 265 9.07 -9.11 -3.92
N CYS A 266 8.99 -7.98 -4.63
CA CYS A 266 10.16 -7.26 -5.16
C CYS A 266 11.13 -6.81 -4.05
N LEU A 267 10.61 -6.54 -2.85
CA LEU A 267 11.34 -6.13 -1.67
C LEU A 267 11.84 -7.30 -0.80
N SER A 268 11.67 -8.56 -1.22
CA SER A 268 12.01 -9.75 -0.41
C SER A 268 13.44 -9.71 0.15
N ARG A 269 14.39 -9.21 -0.63
CA ARG A 269 15.82 -9.07 -0.27
C ARG A 269 16.15 -7.87 0.62
N THR A 270 15.17 -7.04 0.95
CA THR A 270 15.34 -5.81 1.75
C THR A 270 14.85 -5.96 3.19
N PHE A 271 13.94 -6.90 3.44
CA PHE A 271 13.37 -7.10 4.76
C PHE A 271 14.42 -7.65 5.75
N PRO A 272 14.41 -7.16 7.00
CA PRO A 272 15.24 -7.73 8.05
C PRO A 272 14.66 -9.07 8.53
N VAL A 273 15.52 -9.88 9.17
CA VAL A 273 15.14 -11.17 9.80
C VAL A 273 13.95 -11.05 10.74
N SER A 274 13.80 -9.92 11.41
CA SER A 274 12.72 -9.68 12.37
C SER A 274 11.31 -9.64 11.74
N GLU A 275 11.20 -9.52 10.42
CA GLU A 275 9.94 -9.28 9.72
C GLU A 275 9.35 -10.56 9.08
N THR A 276 9.41 -11.69 9.79
CA THR A 276 8.82 -12.98 9.34
C THR A 276 7.29 -12.98 9.29
N ARG A 277 6.64 -11.97 9.89
CA ARG A 277 5.17 -11.79 9.85
C ARG A 277 4.64 -11.67 8.42
N LEU A 278 5.46 -11.16 7.50
CA LEU A 278 5.15 -11.06 6.07
C LEU A 278 4.84 -12.41 5.45
N ILE A 279 5.64 -13.43 5.79
CA ILE A 279 5.46 -14.80 5.28
C ILE A 279 4.11 -15.36 5.73
N LYS A 280 3.76 -15.18 7.01
CA LYS A 280 2.47 -15.62 7.54
C LYS A 280 1.30 -14.94 6.81
N LEU A 281 1.42 -13.65 6.53
CA LEU A 281 0.37 -12.91 5.82
C LEU A 281 0.26 -13.33 4.35
N LEU A 282 1.38 -13.59 3.67
CA LEU A 282 1.38 -14.11 2.30
C LEU A 282 0.78 -15.52 2.22
N VAL A 283 1.14 -16.42 3.14
CA VAL A 283 0.56 -17.77 3.19
C VAL A 283 -0.93 -17.71 3.46
N LYS A 284 -1.36 -16.90 4.44
CA LYS A 284 -2.79 -16.64 4.68
C LYS A 284 -3.49 -16.13 3.41
N LYS A 285 -2.86 -15.22 2.66
CA LYS A 285 -3.43 -14.72 1.40
C LYS A 285 -3.53 -15.78 0.32
N LEU A 286 -2.57 -16.70 0.25
CA LEU A 286 -2.62 -17.83 -0.68
C LEU A 286 -3.81 -18.76 -0.41
N GLU A 287 -4.14 -18.97 0.86
CA GLU A 287 -5.30 -19.76 1.27
C GLU A 287 -6.63 -19.05 0.96
N GLU A 288 -6.66 -17.72 1.16
CA GLU A 288 -7.84 -16.89 0.85
C GLU A 288 -8.04 -16.66 -0.66
N SER A 289 -6.97 -16.73 -1.46
CA SER A 289 -7.00 -16.43 -2.91
C SER A 289 -7.56 -17.55 -3.79
N ALA A 290 -8.20 -18.56 -3.22
CA ALA A 290 -8.79 -19.68 -3.96
C ALA A 290 -9.87 -19.28 -4.99
N SER A 291 -10.28 -18.01 -5.03
CA SER A 291 -11.25 -17.45 -5.98
C SER A 291 -10.67 -16.37 -6.90
N ASP A 292 -9.38 -16.03 -6.79
CA ASP A 292 -8.73 -14.98 -7.59
C ASP A 292 -7.32 -15.42 -8.03
N ASP A 293 -7.26 -15.90 -9.29
CA ASP A 293 -6.04 -16.44 -9.90
C ASP A 293 -4.91 -15.42 -9.97
N ALA A 294 -5.21 -14.13 -10.15
CA ALA A 294 -4.21 -13.08 -10.29
C ALA A 294 -3.50 -12.79 -8.95
N ILE A 295 -4.26 -12.79 -7.85
CA ILE A 295 -3.70 -12.66 -6.50
C ILE A 295 -2.86 -13.90 -6.17
N ALA A 296 -3.38 -15.09 -6.44
CA ALA A 296 -2.68 -16.34 -6.16
C ALA A 296 -1.34 -16.41 -6.90
N GLU A 297 -1.32 -16.07 -8.20
CA GLU A 297 -0.10 -16.03 -9.02
C GLU A 297 0.96 -15.10 -8.43
N GLU A 298 0.57 -13.88 -8.04
CA GLU A 298 1.51 -12.91 -7.48
C GLU A 298 1.97 -13.29 -6.07
N VAL A 299 1.12 -13.91 -5.25
CA VAL A 299 1.50 -14.41 -3.92
C VAL A 299 2.52 -15.55 -4.04
N VAL A 300 2.32 -16.48 -4.97
CA VAL A 300 3.30 -17.55 -5.23
C VAL A 300 4.62 -16.97 -5.72
N ALA A 301 4.57 -16.00 -6.65
CA ALA A 301 5.77 -15.32 -7.13
C ALA A 301 6.50 -14.58 -6.01
N ALA A 302 5.78 -13.92 -5.09
CA ALA A 302 6.37 -13.28 -3.94
C ALA A 302 7.03 -14.30 -2.98
N LEU A 303 6.33 -15.39 -2.64
CA LEU A 303 6.85 -16.44 -1.77
C LEU A 303 8.12 -17.08 -2.36
N GLU A 304 8.14 -17.35 -3.66
CA GLU A 304 9.32 -17.86 -4.38
C GLU A 304 10.52 -16.93 -4.16
N LYS A 305 10.34 -15.61 -4.31
CA LYS A 305 11.40 -14.61 -4.07
C LYS A 305 11.87 -14.54 -2.62
N PHE A 306 11.07 -14.95 -1.65
CA PHE A 306 11.48 -15.03 -0.25
C PHE A 306 12.31 -16.28 0.05
N VAL A 307 11.98 -17.42 -0.57
CA VAL A 307 12.67 -18.71 -0.31
C VAL A 307 13.79 -19.02 -1.29
N CYS A 308 13.92 -18.26 -2.39
CA CYS A 308 14.98 -18.45 -3.38
C CYS A 308 16.38 -18.16 -2.80
N LYS A 309 17.40 -18.92 -3.23
CA LYS A 309 18.80 -18.82 -2.78
C LYS A 309 19.43 -17.43 -2.95
N ASP A 310 18.90 -16.61 -3.86
CA ASP A 310 19.30 -15.21 -4.05
C ASP A 310 18.95 -14.31 -2.85
N ASN A 311 18.03 -14.76 -1.99
CA ASN A 311 17.74 -14.12 -0.72
C ASN A 311 18.67 -14.65 0.37
N TYR A 312 19.37 -13.76 1.07
CA TYR A 312 20.27 -14.14 2.16
C TYR A 312 19.54 -14.81 3.34
N LEU A 313 18.22 -14.59 3.47
CA LEU A 313 17.35 -15.17 4.51
C LEU A 313 16.50 -16.34 4.02
N HIS A 314 16.86 -16.94 2.88
CA HIS A 314 16.07 -18.01 2.28
C HIS A 314 15.79 -19.15 3.27
N LYS A 315 16.74 -19.52 4.14
CA LYS A 315 16.56 -20.59 5.13
C LYS A 315 15.52 -20.24 6.18
N GLU A 316 15.63 -19.05 6.77
CA GLU A 316 14.70 -18.54 7.77
C GLU A 316 13.30 -18.37 7.17
N HIS A 317 13.21 -17.89 5.94
CA HIS A 317 11.94 -17.74 5.22
C HIS A 317 11.35 -19.09 4.83
N SER A 318 12.14 -20.04 4.33
CA SER A 318 11.68 -21.41 4.06
C SER A 318 11.11 -22.06 5.32
N LYS A 319 11.79 -21.93 6.46
CA LYS A 319 11.27 -22.42 7.75
C LYS A 319 9.97 -21.73 8.13
N ALA A 320 9.89 -20.41 8.00
CA ALA A 320 8.68 -19.64 8.31
C ALA A 320 7.49 -20.01 7.41
N VAL A 321 7.71 -20.35 6.13
CA VAL A 321 6.64 -20.83 5.23
C VAL A 321 6.09 -22.17 5.71
N VAL A 322 6.97 -23.08 6.13
CA VAL A 322 6.57 -24.39 6.65
C VAL A 322 5.81 -24.26 7.97
N GLU A 323 6.31 -23.44 8.90
CA GLU A 323 5.63 -23.15 10.17
C GLU A 323 4.27 -22.44 10.00
N ALA A 324 4.07 -21.76 8.88
CA ALA A 324 2.80 -21.14 8.51
C ALA A 324 1.87 -22.08 7.72
N SER A 325 2.22 -23.36 7.58
CA SER A 325 1.47 -24.37 6.81
C SER A 325 1.34 -24.07 5.31
N GLY A 326 2.23 -23.24 4.75
CA GLY A 326 2.17 -22.81 3.35
C GLY A 326 2.54 -23.87 2.31
N VAL A 327 3.09 -25.02 2.73
CA VAL A 327 3.47 -26.11 1.81
C VAL A 327 2.24 -26.76 1.16
N GLY A 328 1.16 -26.96 1.92
CA GLY A 328 -0.05 -27.60 1.41
C GLY A 328 -0.68 -26.85 0.23
N PRO A 329 -0.96 -25.54 0.36
CA PRO A 329 -1.46 -24.71 -0.76
C PRO A 329 -0.53 -24.74 -1.98
N LEU A 330 0.79 -24.69 -1.79
CA LEU A 330 1.75 -24.78 -2.90
C LEU A 330 1.68 -26.14 -3.62
N VAL A 331 1.52 -27.24 -2.88
CA VAL A 331 1.35 -28.58 -3.44
C VAL A 331 0.08 -28.65 -4.30
N GLN A 332 -1.03 -28.08 -3.83
CA GLN A 332 -2.28 -28.02 -4.60
C GLN A 332 -2.08 -27.26 -5.92
N ILE A 333 -1.42 -26.10 -5.89
CA ILE A 333 -1.12 -25.30 -7.08
C ILE A 333 -0.27 -26.09 -8.08
N VAL A 334 0.74 -26.85 -7.62
CA VAL A 334 1.55 -27.67 -8.52
C VAL A 334 0.73 -28.74 -9.27
N PHE A 335 -0.30 -29.30 -8.62
CA PHE A 335 -1.17 -30.29 -9.24
C PHE A 335 -2.24 -29.70 -10.16
N LEU A 336 -2.83 -28.56 -9.78
CA LEU A 336 -4.03 -28.01 -10.42
C LEU A 336 -3.70 -26.97 -11.48
N GLU A 337 -2.70 -26.12 -11.24
CA GLU A 337 -2.38 -24.98 -12.09
C GLU A 337 -1.35 -25.31 -13.17
N LYS A 338 -1.26 -24.44 -14.18
CA LYS A 338 -0.29 -24.54 -15.28
C LYS A 338 0.37 -23.20 -15.56
N GLY A 339 1.49 -23.23 -16.28
CA GLY A 339 2.18 -22.02 -16.72
C GLY A 339 3.09 -21.42 -15.66
N ALA A 340 3.14 -20.09 -15.57
CA ALA A 340 4.12 -19.38 -14.74
C ALA A 340 3.90 -19.62 -13.23
N VAL A 341 2.65 -19.58 -12.77
CA VAL A 341 2.29 -19.85 -11.36
C VAL A 341 2.74 -21.24 -10.91
N GLN A 342 2.54 -22.27 -11.74
CA GLN A 342 2.98 -23.64 -11.45
C GLN A 342 4.51 -23.72 -11.34
N VAL A 343 5.23 -23.09 -12.27
CA VAL A 343 6.70 -23.06 -12.26
C VAL A 343 7.23 -22.35 -11.00
N ASN A 344 6.62 -21.23 -10.60
CA ASN A 344 7.01 -20.52 -9.38
C ASN A 344 6.68 -21.33 -8.12
N ALA A 345 5.54 -22.03 -8.08
CA ALA A 345 5.20 -22.92 -6.98
C ALA A 345 6.19 -24.08 -6.84
N VAL A 346 6.62 -24.68 -7.96
CA VAL A 346 7.66 -25.72 -7.97
C VAL A 346 8.99 -25.17 -7.46
N LYS A 347 9.44 -24.02 -7.96
CA LYS A 347 10.67 -23.37 -7.46
C LYS A 347 10.60 -23.09 -5.97
N ALA A 348 9.47 -22.58 -5.48
CA ALA A 348 9.26 -22.34 -4.06
C ALA A 348 9.34 -23.65 -3.26
N LEU A 349 8.62 -24.71 -3.66
CA LEU A 349 8.64 -26.01 -3.00
C LEU A 349 10.03 -26.64 -2.99
N CYS A 350 10.78 -26.57 -4.09
CA CYS A 350 12.14 -27.11 -4.15
C CYS A 350 13.07 -26.38 -3.18
N ASN A 351 13.04 -25.04 -3.17
CA ASN A 351 13.86 -24.27 -2.25
C ASN A 351 13.46 -24.51 -0.78
N ILE A 352 12.15 -24.57 -0.48
CA ILE A 352 11.66 -24.92 0.86
C ILE A 352 12.18 -26.29 1.29
N ALA A 353 12.00 -27.32 0.46
CA ALA A 353 12.43 -28.68 0.75
C ALA A 353 13.94 -28.80 1.01
N LEU A 354 14.76 -28.00 0.32
CA LEU A 354 16.22 -28.00 0.47
C LEU A 354 16.72 -27.19 1.67
N HIS A 355 15.92 -26.27 2.22
CA HIS A 355 16.41 -25.23 3.12
C HIS A 355 15.63 -25.05 4.42
N SER A 356 14.42 -25.61 4.56
CA SER A 356 13.62 -25.50 5.80
C SER A 356 14.15 -26.31 6.98
N GLY A 357 15.09 -27.23 6.74
CA GLY A 357 15.55 -28.21 7.73
C GLY A 357 14.52 -29.31 8.00
N GLU A 358 14.77 -30.07 9.07
CA GLU A 358 13.88 -31.15 9.51
C GLU A 358 12.63 -30.55 10.17
N ASN A 359 11.48 -30.65 9.50
CA ASN A 359 10.21 -30.10 9.98
C ASN A 359 9.07 -31.10 9.72
N GLU A 360 8.30 -31.39 10.76
CA GLU A 360 7.18 -32.34 10.71
C GLU A 360 6.06 -31.87 9.77
N GLU A 361 5.81 -30.55 9.70
CA GLU A 361 4.80 -29.98 8.82
C GLU A 361 5.14 -30.16 7.34
N LEU A 362 6.43 -30.19 6.99
CA LEU A 362 6.88 -30.51 5.64
C LEU A 362 6.57 -31.98 5.28
N SER A 363 6.76 -32.90 6.22
CA SER A 363 6.41 -34.32 6.05
C SER A 363 4.92 -34.52 5.89
N LYS A 364 4.10 -33.82 6.70
CA LYS A 364 2.63 -33.89 6.64
C LYS A 364 2.07 -33.42 5.29
N ALA A 365 2.65 -32.36 4.72
CA ALA A 365 2.19 -31.79 3.45
C ALA A 365 2.56 -32.63 2.22
N GLN A 366 3.43 -33.64 2.35
CA GLN A 366 3.85 -34.57 1.29
C GLN A 366 4.12 -33.90 -0.07
N PRO A 367 5.14 -33.03 -0.20
CA PRO A 367 5.45 -32.36 -1.47
C PRO A 367 6.05 -33.27 -2.54
N LEU A 368 6.56 -34.45 -2.16
CA LEU A 368 7.31 -35.35 -3.05
C LEU A 368 6.50 -35.85 -4.27
N PRO A 369 5.24 -36.31 -4.14
CA PRO A 369 4.45 -36.76 -5.29
C PRO A 369 4.20 -35.63 -6.31
N ALA A 370 3.99 -34.39 -5.83
CA ALA A 370 3.77 -33.23 -6.69
C ALA A 370 5.01 -32.93 -7.54
N LEU A 371 6.19 -32.90 -6.92
CA LEU A 371 7.46 -32.68 -7.62
C LEU A 371 7.77 -33.80 -8.63
N LYS A 372 7.53 -35.07 -8.25
CA LYS A 372 7.71 -36.21 -9.17
C LYS A 372 6.76 -36.15 -10.36
N ASN A 373 5.52 -35.74 -10.14
CA ASN A 373 4.55 -35.58 -11.22
C ASN A 373 4.95 -34.44 -12.17
N PHE A 374 5.38 -33.30 -11.63
CA PHE A 374 5.89 -32.18 -12.41
C PHE A 374 7.11 -32.57 -13.25
N ALA A 375 8.09 -33.26 -12.64
CA ALA A 375 9.29 -33.71 -13.34
C ALA A 375 9.00 -34.64 -14.54
N LYS A 376 7.91 -35.42 -14.49
CA LYS A 376 7.50 -36.30 -15.59
C LYS A 376 6.76 -35.57 -16.71
N THR A 377 6.06 -34.49 -16.38
CA THR A 377 5.10 -33.84 -17.28
C THR A 377 5.63 -32.55 -17.89
N TYR A 378 6.56 -31.89 -17.22
CA TYR A 378 7.12 -30.62 -17.65
C TYR A 378 8.26 -30.81 -18.65
N ASN A 379 8.33 -29.95 -19.67
CA ASN A 379 9.42 -29.94 -20.64
C ASN A 379 10.53 -28.98 -20.19
N PHE A 380 11.65 -29.53 -19.74
CA PHE A 380 12.80 -28.77 -19.25
C PHE A 380 13.70 -28.17 -20.33
N SER A 381 13.42 -28.37 -21.62
CA SER A 381 14.32 -27.97 -22.72
C SER A 381 14.76 -26.49 -22.68
N GLN A 382 13.96 -25.61 -22.07
CA GLN A 382 14.23 -24.17 -21.96
C GLN A 382 14.66 -23.74 -20.54
N GLN A 383 14.67 -24.63 -19.54
CA GLN A 383 15.03 -24.33 -18.14
C GLN A 383 15.82 -25.48 -17.49
N PRO A 384 17.07 -25.73 -17.91
CA PRO A 384 17.91 -26.80 -17.34
C PRO A 384 18.22 -26.58 -15.85
N SER A 385 18.31 -25.32 -15.40
CA SER A 385 18.52 -25.01 -13.98
C SER A 385 17.33 -25.38 -13.10
N LEU A 386 16.10 -25.33 -13.65
CA LEU A 386 14.91 -25.79 -12.95
C LEU A 386 14.91 -27.32 -12.83
N GLU A 387 15.32 -28.02 -13.89
CA GLU A 387 15.46 -29.47 -13.87
C GLU A 387 16.40 -29.94 -12.76
N GLU A 388 17.58 -29.32 -12.68
CA GLU A 388 18.56 -29.62 -11.62
C GLU A 388 17.98 -29.38 -10.23
N LEU A 389 17.31 -28.23 -10.03
CA LEU A 389 16.70 -27.87 -8.76
C LEU A 389 15.62 -28.87 -8.32
N VAL A 390 14.77 -29.32 -9.26
CA VAL A 390 13.72 -30.31 -9.00
C VAL A 390 14.33 -31.66 -8.60
N HIS A 391 15.34 -32.14 -9.32
CA HIS A 391 16.01 -33.40 -9.00
C HIS A 391 16.72 -33.35 -7.64
N GLN A 392 17.42 -32.25 -7.33
CA GLN A 392 18.04 -32.05 -6.01
C GLN A 392 16.99 -32.11 -4.89
N ALA A 393 15.86 -31.44 -5.06
CA ALA A 393 14.79 -31.42 -4.06
C ALA A 393 14.14 -32.81 -3.90
N ILE A 394 13.89 -33.54 -4.99
CA ILE A 394 13.35 -34.90 -4.95
C ILE A 394 14.29 -35.82 -4.17
N ASN A 395 15.58 -35.84 -4.50
CA ASN A 395 16.57 -36.67 -3.84
C ASN A 395 16.66 -36.35 -2.33
N HIS A 396 16.63 -35.06 -1.97
CA HIS A 396 16.66 -34.63 -0.58
C HIS A 396 15.43 -35.13 0.20
N LEU A 397 14.23 -34.99 -0.37
CA LEU A 397 12.99 -35.45 0.25
C LEU A 397 12.91 -36.98 0.37
N GLU A 398 13.46 -37.74 -0.58
CA GLU A 398 13.51 -39.21 -0.50
C GLU A 398 14.40 -39.69 0.65
N ILE A 399 15.58 -39.10 0.81
CA ILE A 399 16.49 -39.41 1.91
C ILE A 399 15.84 -39.09 3.26
N TYR A 400 15.11 -37.97 3.33
CA TYR A 400 14.45 -37.52 4.54
C TYR A 400 13.27 -38.45 4.94
N HIS A 401 12.39 -38.80 4.00
CA HIS A 401 11.32 -39.76 4.28
C HIS A 401 11.85 -41.15 4.63
N GLY A 402 12.95 -41.61 4.00
CA GLY A 402 13.63 -42.85 4.36
C GLY A 402 14.37 -42.84 5.71
N ARG A 403 14.46 -41.69 6.39
CA ARG A 403 14.95 -41.58 7.79
C ARG A 403 13.80 -41.53 8.79
N GLY A 404 12.68 -40.88 8.46
CA GLY A 404 11.49 -40.84 9.32
C GLY A 404 10.90 -42.22 9.60
N ASP A 405 10.93 -43.12 8.60
CA ASP A 405 10.46 -44.51 8.73
C ASP A 405 11.35 -45.39 9.63
N ARG A 406 12.57 -44.94 9.97
CA ARG A 406 13.50 -45.67 10.84
C ARG A 406 13.39 -45.27 12.32
N HIS A 407 12.49 -44.34 12.69
CA HIS A 407 12.33 -43.83 14.06
C HIS A 407 11.05 -44.28 14.76
N LEU A 408 10.34 -45.28 14.24
CA LEU A 408 9.36 -46.04 15.01
C LEU A 408 9.96 -47.43 15.33
N PRO A 409 10.63 -47.62 16.48
CA PRO A 409 10.80 -48.97 17.01
C PRO A 409 9.40 -49.49 17.36
N GLY A 410 9.03 -50.60 16.73
CA GLY A 410 7.84 -51.33 17.12
C GLY A 410 7.99 -51.81 18.57
N ASP A 411 7.14 -51.29 19.45
CA ASP A 411 6.79 -51.97 20.69
C ASP A 411 5.90 -53.15 20.33
N SER A 412 6.50 -54.21 19.79
CA SER A 412 5.95 -55.55 19.85
C SER A 412 6.19 -56.07 21.26
N TYR A 413 5.29 -55.74 22.19
CA TYR A 413 5.13 -56.54 23.39
C TYR A 413 4.38 -57.82 23.00
N GLU A 414 5.15 -58.88 22.77
CA GLU A 414 4.70 -60.25 22.95
C GLU A 414 4.11 -60.39 24.37
N PHE A 415 2.86 -60.82 24.45
CA PHE A 415 2.35 -61.51 25.63
C PHE A 415 2.06 -62.95 25.21
N GLU A 416 3.01 -63.84 25.45
CA GLU A 416 2.74 -65.26 25.67
C GLU A 416 2.62 -65.50 27.19
N LEU A 417 1.42 -65.93 27.59
CA LEU A 417 1.00 -66.80 28.69
C LEU A 417 -0.21 -66.27 29.49
#